data_AF-A0A8H5S2W1-F1
#
_entry.id   AF-A0A8H5S2W1-F1
#
_cell.length_a   1.000
_cell.length_b   1.000
_cell.length_c   1.000
_cell.angle_alpha   90.00
_cell.angle_beta   90.00
_cell.angle_gamma   90.00
#
_symmetry.space_group_name_H-M   'P 1'
#
loop_
_entity.id
_entity.type
_entity.pdbx_description
1 polymer ?
#
loop_
_entity_poly.entity_id
_entity_poly.type
_entity_poly.pdbx_seq_one_letter_code
_entity_poly.pdbx_strand_id
1 'polypeptide(L)'
;MGAPNWLRRRRFISEYLEGLGGDASVKWNEKLKVAYEVTMEGLEKEERVQVSHQWLEYRADRLAWDEFSMLPIMRHGFSIDQHLVSEQGSKSIEWPWNDDDLDPSDILFGVSPTYQKWRLQRSLPIYDTKAIGRKRAMVLSLDQRLAVWDSCLFEAPITGPYQIAIPAWVDLDNLVFGDNDHLLDMINNDIIPPHLAISWHNDDNSYITLVAGFHPASCISLDNEEAQDSLNYLWGVILIWVIGAYHGETMTLATFLRVRKAVPSWVSSSCCHSDLISCAKDSFNAVQRDILGYKEQARENQEFIAHCRPHVLEIIQKPIMEAKDELTSWVFQDDTALKRRIEVAHEIWVSSTTNERTIQEVCAWAWGLPRKGI
;
A
#
# COMPACT_ATOMS: atom_id res chain seq x y z
N MET A 1 9.76 15.93 15.19
CA MET A 1 8.67 16.34 14.28
C MET A 1 7.37 15.74 14.80
N GLY A 2 6.24 16.41 14.61
CA GLY A 2 4.99 16.09 15.28
C GLY A 2 4.25 14.89 14.72
N ALA A 3 3.54 14.13 15.57
CA ALA A 3 2.55 13.15 15.12
C ALA A 3 1.57 13.76 14.11
N PRO A 4 1.05 12.97 13.14
CA PRO A 4 0.03 13.39 12.18
C PRO A 4 -1.11 14.16 12.88
N ASN A 5 -1.60 15.25 12.25
CA ASN A 5 -2.55 16.16 12.88
C ASN A 5 -3.80 15.42 13.43
N TRP A 6 -4.27 14.41 12.69
CA TRP A 6 -5.41 13.59 13.10
C TRP A 6 -5.15 12.75 14.37
N LEU A 7 -3.95 12.19 14.57
CA LEU A 7 -3.60 11.43 15.77
C LEU A 7 -3.54 12.33 17.01
N ARG A 8 -3.00 13.54 16.84
CA ARG A 8 -2.99 14.57 17.91
C ARG A 8 -4.40 14.97 18.29
N ARG A 9 -5.26 15.13 17.28
CA ARG A 9 -6.67 15.45 17.46
C ARG A 9 -7.43 14.39 18.22
N ARG A 10 -7.35 13.14 17.77
CA ARG A 10 -8.00 12.00 18.45
C ARG A 10 -7.49 11.83 19.89
N ARG A 11 -6.18 11.99 20.11
CA ARG A 11 -5.60 11.92 21.46
C ARG A 11 -6.16 12.99 22.39
N PHE A 12 -6.20 14.24 21.95
CA PHE A 12 -6.78 15.33 22.73
C PHE A 12 -8.25 15.06 23.07
N ILE A 13 -9.04 14.58 22.09
CA ILE A 13 -10.45 14.25 22.31
C ILE A 13 -10.56 13.16 23.38
N SER A 14 -9.78 12.09 23.29
CA SER A 14 -9.77 11.02 24.30
C SER A 14 -9.39 11.54 25.69
N GLU A 15 -8.31 12.31 25.81
CA GLU A 15 -7.87 12.90 27.09
C GLU A 15 -8.94 13.82 27.69
N TYR A 16 -9.63 14.60 26.85
CA TYR A 16 -10.73 15.46 27.27
C TYR A 16 -11.91 14.65 27.80
N LEU A 17 -12.31 13.59 27.10
CA LEU A 17 -13.42 12.72 27.50
C LEU A 17 -13.10 11.96 28.79
N GLU A 18 -11.86 11.51 28.97
CA GLU A 18 -11.38 10.89 30.21
C GLU A 18 -11.47 11.87 31.39
N GLY A 19 -11.07 13.12 31.18
CA GLY A 19 -11.17 14.18 32.19
C GLY A 19 -12.60 14.52 32.62
N LEU A 20 -13.57 14.38 31.70
CA LEU A 20 -15.00 14.55 32.02
C LEU A 20 -15.57 13.34 32.80
N GLY A 21 -15.03 12.14 32.56
CA GLY A 21 -15.48 10.91 33.18
C GLY A 21 -16.91 10.48 32.80
N GLY A 22 -17.43 9.48 33.53
CA GLY A 22 -18.81 9.01 33.36
C GLY A 22 -19.09 8.39 31.98
N ASP A 23 -20.17 8.83 31.33
CA ASP A 23 -20.65 8.34 30.02
C ASP A 23 -20.17 9.20 28.83
N ALA A 24 -19.20 10.09 29.05
CA ALA A 24 -18.72 11.05 28.05
C ALA A 24 -18.27 10.37 26.74
N SER A 25 -17.47 9.30 26.83
CA SER A 25 -16.98 8.57 25.65
C SER A 25 -18.10 7.89 24.86
N VAL A 26 -19.17 7.44 25.53
CA VAL A 26 -20.34 6.84 24.87
C VAL A 26 -21.10 7.91 24.09
N LYS A 27 -21.39 9.05 24.73
CA LYS A 27 -22.05 10.19 24.09
C LYS A 27 -21.24 10.74 22.93
N TRP A 28 -19.92 10.82 23.07
CA TRP A 28 -19.02 11.22 21.99
C TRP A 28 -19.16 10.28 20.79
N ASN A 29 -19.10 8.97 21.01
CA ASN A 29 -19.21 7.99 19.92
C ASN A 29 -20.57 8.05 19.20
N GLU A 30 -21.65 8.30 19.93
CA GLU A 30 -22.97 8.54 19.34
C GLU A 30 -22.99 9.79 18.45
N LYS A 31 -22.43 10.90 18.93
CA LYS A 31 -22.32 12.16 18.18
C LYS A 31 -21.42 12.01 16.96
N LEU A 32 -20.29 11.34 17.10
CA LEU A 32 -19.35 11.06 16.03
C LEU A 32 -19.99 10.23 14.92
N LYS A 33 -20.76 9.20 15.27
CA LYS A 33 -21.50 8.39 14.30
C LYS A 33 -22.48 9.24 13.49
N VAL A 34 -23.22 10.14 14.15
CA VAL A 34 -24.12 11.08 13.47
C VAL A 34 -23.36 12.06 12.59
N ALA A 35 -22.24 12.61 13.06
CA ALA A 35 -21.41 13.54 12.30
C ALA A 35 -20.86 12.91 11.01
N TYR A 36 -20.42 11.65 11.07
CA TYR A 36 -20.02 10.88 9.90
C TYR A 36 -21.14 10.75 8.89
N GLU A 37 -22.33 10.34 9.34
CA GLU A 37 -23.50 10.17 8.47
C GLU A 37 -23.85 11.50 7.78
N VAL A 38 -23.97 12.59 8.54
CA VAL A 38 -24.27 13.93 8.01
C VAL A 38 -23.22 14.39 6.99
N THR A 39 -21.93 14.16 7.28
CA THR A 39 -20.85 14.55 6.37
C THR A 39 -20.91 13.77 5.06
N MET A 40 -21.11 12.45 5.15
CA MET A 40 -21.14 11.56 3.99
C MET A 40 -22.39 11.77 3.11
N GLU A 41 -23.55 12.05 3.70
CA GLU A 41 -24.74 12.52 2.99
C GLU A 41 -24.51 13.86 2.28
N GLY A 42 -23.77 14.78 2.90
CA GLY A 42 -23.36 16.05 2.29
C GLY A 42 -22.51 15.81 1.04
N LEU A 43 -21.48 14.97 1.15
CA LEU A 43 -20.63 14.57 0.02
C LEU A 43 -21.42 13.90 -1.10
N GLU A 44 -22.42 13.07 -0.76
CA GLU A 44 -23.30 12.46 -1.75
C GLU A 44 -24.12 13.51 -2.51
N LYS A 45 -24.70 14.50 -1.80
CA LYS A 45 -25.45 15.60 -2.42
C LYS A 45 -24.58 16.48 -3.31
N GLU A 46 -23.29 16.57 -3.02
CA GLU A 46 -22.28 17.23 -3.86
C GLU A 46 -21.80 16.33 -5.02
N GLU A 47 -22.38 15.14 -5.19
CA GLU A 47 -22.00 14.15 -6.21
C GLU A 47 -20.53 13.70 -6.12
N ARG A 48 -19.89 13.85 -4.97
CA ARG A 48 -18.52 13.40 -4.75
C ARG A 48 -18.48 11.89 -4.63
N VAL A 49 -17.73 11.24 -5.53
CA VAL A 49 -17.57 9.78 -5.56
C VAL A 49 -16.43 9.28 -4.67
N GLN A 50 -15.52 10.17 -4.27
CA GLN A 50 -14.41 9.90 -3.37
C GLN A 50 -14.11 11.14 -2.52
N VAL A 51 -13.43 10.92 -1.39
CA VAL A 51 -13.03 11.99 -0.48
C VAL A 51 -11.74 11.59 0.24
N SER A 52 -10.90 12.58 0.52
CA SER A 52 -9.71 12.43 1.37
C SER A 52 -10.07 11.82 2.73
N HIS A 53 -9.29 10.82 3.16
CA HIS A 53 -9.43 10.22 4.48
C HIS A 53 -9.25 11.26 5.58
N GLN A 54 -8.18 12.06 5.52
CA GLN A 54 -7.90 13.06 6.55
C GLN A 54 -8.98 14.13 6.63
N TRP A 55 -9.48 14.58 5.48
CA TRP A 55 -10.56 15.54 5.44
C TRP A 55 -11.83 14.99 6.09
N LEU A 56 -12.23 13.76 5.76
CA LEU A 56 -13.45 13.18 6.31
C LEU A 56 -13.34 13.02 7.83
N GLU A 57 -12.22 12.48 8.31
CA GLU A 57 -11.95 12.33 9.74
C GLU A 57 -12.01 13.68 10.45
N TYR A 58 -11.36 14.70 9.90
CA TYR A 58 -11.38 16.04 10.48
C TYR A 58 -12.80 16.63 10.52
N ARG A 59 -13.53 16.53 9.41
CA ARG A 59 -14.87 17.10 9.30
C ARG A 59 -15.85 16.43 10.26
N ALA A 60 -15.81 15.11 10.36
CA ALA A 60 -16.63 14.35 11.29
C ALA A 60 -16.27 14.68 12.75
N ASP A 61 -14.99 14.73 13.10
CA ASP A 61 -14.55 15.09 14.45
C ASP A 61 -14.98 16.50 14.85
N ARG A 62 -14.83 17.46 13.92
CA ARG A 62 -15.21 18.85 14.17
C ARG A 62 -16.72 18.98 14.43
N LEU A 63 -17.54 18.38 13.57
CA LEU A 63 -18.99 18.40 13.74
C LEU A 63 -19.43 17.70 15.02
N ALA A 64 -18.81 16.56 15.34
CA ALA A 64 -19.08 15.85 16.59
C ALA A 64 -18.72 16.70 17.81
N TRP A 65 -17.62 17.47 17.75
CA TRP A 65 -17.21 18.37 18.80
C TRP A 65 -18.15 19.56 18.99
N ASP A 66 -18.57 20.21 17.91
CA ASP A 66 -19.50 21.33 17.99
C ASP A 66 -20.82 20.84 18.66
N GLU A 67 -21.31 19.66 18.28
CA GLU A 67 -22.49 19.03 18.90
C GLU A 67 -22.29 18.60 20.36
N PHE A 68 -21.11 18.08 20.69
CA PHE A 68 -20.78 17.61 22.04
C PHE A 68 -20.59 18.79 23.02
N SER A 69 -19.94 19.87 22.56
CA SER A 69 -19.67 21.07 23.34
C SER A 69 -20.87 22.01 23.48
N MET A 70 -21.85 21.92 22.57
CA MET A 70 -23.12 22.66 22.64
C MET A 70 -24.17 22.03 23.56
N LEU A 71 -23.90 20.88 24.21
CA LEU A 71 -24.82 20.34 25.22
C LEU A 71 -24.98 21.38 26.36
N PRO A 72 -26.19 21.93 26.55
CA PRO A 72 -26.35 23.04 27.47
C PRO A 72 -26.16 22.57 28.92
N ILE A 73 -25.72 23.52 29.73
CA ILE A 73 -25.88 23.65 31.18
C ILE A 73 -27.39 23.68 31.55
N MET A 74 -28.24 22.94 30.85
CA MET A 74 -29.69 22.79 31.04
C MET A 74 -30.04 21.35 31.47
N ARG A 75 -29.24 20.78 32.36
CA ARG A 75 -29.76 19.79 33.31
C ARG A 75 -29.41 20.27 34.70
N HIS A 76 -30.34 21.01 35.30
CA HIS A 76 -30.98 20.63 36.56
C HIS A 76 -32.25 21.48 36.71
N GLY A 77 -33.39 20.86 36.45
CA GLY A 77 -34.71 21.40 36.78
C GLY A 77 -34.93 21.39 38.30
N PHE A 78 -34.16 22.20 39.02
CA PHE A 78 -34.43 22.59 40.39
C PHE A 78 -34.44 24.12 40.44
N SER A 79 -35.65 24.67 40.56
CA SER A 79 -35.83 26.03 41.04
C SER A 79 -35.36 26.06 42.49
N ILE A 80 -34.15 26.57 42.72
CA ILE A 80 -33.71 27.09 44.01
C ILE A 80 -33.02 28.42 43.71
N ASP A 81 -33.66 29.47 44.19
CA ASP A 81 -33.15 30.82 44.47
C ASP A 81 -31.99 31.36 43.63
N GLN A 82 -32.35 32.32 42.77
CA GLN A 82 -31.49 33.40 42.29
C GLN A 82 -30.88 34.13 43.50
N HIS A 83 -29.72 33.70 43.98
CA HIS A 83 -28.70 34.54 44.60
C HIS A 83 -27.57 33.63 45.11
N LEU A 84 -26.66 33.25 44.21
CA LEU A 84 -25.26 32.82 44.41
C LEU A 84 -24.81 31.95 43.23
N VAL A 85 -24.89 32.48 42.00
CA VAL A 85 -24.14 31.90 40.88
C VAL A 85 -22.75 32.53 40.93
N SER A 86 -21.83 31.80 41.54
CA SER A 86 -20.39 32.03 41.41
C SER A 86 -20.02 32.05 39.92
N GLU A 87 -19.25 33.06 39.54
CA GLU A 87 -18.66 33.33 38.22
C GLU A 87 -17.65 32.26 37.78
N GLN A 88 -18.07 31.00 37.74
CA GLN A 88 -17.33 29.93 37.07
C GLN A 88 -18.19 29.41 35.92
N GLY A 89 -18.46 30.31 34.96
CA GLY A 89 -19.00 29.92 33.67
C GLY A 89 -18.10 28.85 33.08
N SER A 90 -18.67 27.66 32.86
CA SER A 90 -18.01 26.55 32.18
C SER A 90 -17.60 27.04 30.79
N LYS A 91 -16.36 27.48 30.65
CA LYS A 91 -15.75 27.80 29.36
C LYS A 91 -15.79 26.54 28.52
N SER A 92 -16.67 26.49 27.52
CA SER A 92 -16.60 25.48 26.48
C SER A 92 -15.20 25.57 25.88
N ILE A 93 -14.46 24.46 25.85
CA ILE A 93 -13.15 24.44 25.23
C ILE A 93 -13.36 24.61 23.73
N GLU A 94 -12.85 25.72 23.19
CA GLU A 94 -12.86 25.95 21.75
C GLU A 94 -12.04 24.88 21.05
N TRP A 95 -12.50 24.47 19.87
CA TRP A 95 -11.80 23.52 19.03
C TRP A 95 -10.43 24.07 18.61
N PRO A 96 -9.31 23.49 19.07
CA PRO A 96 -7.99 24.10 18.94
C PRO A 96 -7.31 23.90 17.57
N TRP A 97 -7.96 23.21 16.63
CA TRP A 97 -7.40 22.94 15.30
C TRP A 97 -8.09 23.79 14.23
N ASN A 98 -7.34 24.69 13.60
CA ASN A 98 -7.77 25.36 12.38
C ASN A 98 -7.12 24.66 11.20
N ASP A 99 -7.83 23.73 10.58
CA ASP A 99 -7.43 23.04 9.34
C ASP A 99 -8.41 23.45 8.23
N ASP A 100 -8.44 24.75 7.93
CA ASP A 100 -9.25 25.30 6.83
C ASP A 100 -8.67 24.95 5.44
N ASP A 101 -7.43 24.45 5.40
CA ASP A 101 -6.70 24.12 4.18
C ASP A 101 -6.89 22.67 3.71
N LEU A 102 -7.62 21.83 4.46
CA LEU A 102 -7.91 20.47 4.02
C LEU A 102 -8.94 20.51 2.87
N ASP A 103 -8.51 20.16 1.67
CA ASP A 103 -9.40 19.97 0.52
C ASP A 103 -10.02 18.55 0.59
N PRO A 104 -11.36 18.40 0.49
CA PRO A 104 -11.99 17.07 0.37
C PRO A 104 -11.46 16.25 -0.80
N SER A 105 -10.87 16.89 -1.80
CA SER A 105 -10.29 16.30 -3.00
C SER A 105 -8.81 15.95 -2.83
N ASP A 106 -8.15 16.40 -1.76
CA ASP A 106 -6.73 16.14 -1.49
C ASP A 106 -6.53 14.75 -0.87
N ILE A 107 -6.46 13.77 -1.77
CA ILE A 107 -6.25 12.36 -1.47
C ILE A 107 -4.77 12.00 -1.25
N LEU A 108 -3.88 12.97 -0.98
CA LEU A 108 -2.47 12.70 -0.66
C LEU A 108 -2.29 11.64 0.44
N PHE A 109 -3.23 11.58 1.38
CA PHE A 109 -3.26 10.61 2.48
C PHE A 109 -4.26 9.46 2.26
N GLY A 110 -4.65 9.23 1.01
CA GLY A 110 -5.56 8.19 0.56
C GLY A 110 -7.04 8.58 0.62
N VAL A 111 -7.85 7.83 -0.15
CA VAL A 111 -9.31 7.92 -0.11
C VAL A 111 -9.84 7.34 1.20
N SER A 112 -10.89 7.96 1.75
CA SER A 112 -11.54 7.51 2.98
C SER A 112 -12.17 6.12 2.83
N PRO A 113 -11.66 5.07 3.50
CA PRO A 113 -12.29 3.75 3.48
C PRO A 113 -13.67 3.78 4.14
N THR A 114 -13.88 4.66 5.12
CA THR A 114 -15.17 4.90 5.77
C THR A 114 -16.21 5.37 4.75
N TYR A 115 -15.86 6.34 3.89
CA TYR A 115 -16.78 6.84 2.87
C TYR A 115 -17.05 5.81 1.79
N GLN A 116 -16.02 5.11 1.32
CA GLN A 116 -16.18 4.03 0.35
C GLN A 116 -17.12 2.93 0.87
N LYS A 117 -16.92 2.47 2.11
CA LYS A 117 -17.80 1.49 2.76
C LYS A 117 -19.23 2.00 2.87
N TRP A 118 -19.42 3.26 3.27
CA TRP A 118 -20.73 3.89 3.40
C TRP A 118 -21.47 3.98 2.06
N ARG A 119 -20.76 4.33 0.97
CA ARG A 119 -21.33 4.35 -0.40
C ARG A 119 -21.71 2.95 -0.88
N LEU A 120 -20.84 1.96 -0.67
CA LEU A 120 -21.09 0.56 -1.03
C LEU A 120 -22.33 -0.01 -0.32
N GLN A 121 -22.49 0.28 0.98
CA GLN A 121 -23.68 -0.13 1.74
C GLN A 121 -24.99 0.45 1.20
N ARG A 122 -24.92 1.58 0.50
CA ARG A 122 -26.07 2.26 -0.13
C ARG A 122 -26.19 1.99 -1.63
N SER A 123 -25.41 1.06 -2.17
CA SER A 123 -25.35 0.77 -3.60
C SER A 123 -25.01 1.99 -4.46
N LEU A 124 -24.26 2.95 -3.90
CA LEU A 124 -23.82 4.15 -4.61
C LEU A 124 -22.51 3.86 -5.38
N PRO A 125 -22.28 4.52 -6.52
CA PRO A 125 -21.05 4.34 -7.29
C PRO A 125 -19.86 4.89 -6.49
N ILE A 126 -18.80 4.09 -6.39
CA ILE A 126 -17.45 4.55 -6.01
C ILE A 126 -16.71 4.94 -7.29
N TYR A 127 -15.69 5.80 -7.21
CA TYR A 127 -14.86 6.13 -8.37
C TYR A 127 -14.33 4.82 -8.98
N ASP A 128 -14.70 4.59 -10.24
CA ASP A 128 -14.32 3.43 -11.02
C ASP A 128 -13.10 3.84 -11.83
N THR A 129 -11.93 3.41 -11.38
CA THR A 129 -10.64 3.60 -12.06
C THR A 129 -10.59 2.76 -13.32
N LYS A 130 -11.48 3.04 -14.28
CA LYS A 130 -11.45 2.40 -15.60
C LYS A 130 -10.20 2.85 -16.36
N ALA A 131 -9.13 2.08 -16.20
CA ALA A 131 -8.13 1.79 -17.23
C ALA A 131 -7.09 0.75 -16.79
N ILE A 132 -7.04 0.32 -15.52
CA ILE A 132 -6.02 -0.58 -15.01
C ILE A 132 -6.71 -1.68 -14.20
N GLY A 133 -6.50 -2.95 -14.54
CA GLY A 133 -7.19 -4.10 -13.93
C GLY A 133 -8.69 -4.20 -14.27
N ARG A 134 -9.21 -5.41 -14.56
CA ARG A 134 -10.64 -5.64 -14.87
C ARG A 134 -11.50 -5.81 -13.61
N LYS A 135 -10.90 -6.18 -12.49
CA LYS A 135 -11.54 -6.39 -11.19
C LYS A 135 -11.37 -5.16 -10.30
N ARG A 136 -12.42 -4.89 -9.51
CA ARG A 136 -12.36 -3.90 -8.45
C ARG A 136 -11.29 -4.28 -7.43
N ALA A 137 -10.47 -3.29 -7.06
CA ALA A 137 -9.50 -3.42 -5.99
C ALA A 137 -10.15 -3.95 -4.70
N MET A 138 -9.45 -4.89 -4.06
CA MET A 138 -9.80 -5.36 -2.72
C MET A 138 -9.45 -4.28 -1.69
N VAL A 139 -10.40 -3.90 -0.83
CA VAL A 139 -10.14 -2.92 0.23
C VAL A 139 -9.47 -3.62 1.41
N LEU A 140 -8.18 -3.34 1.61
CA LEU A 140 -7.40 -3.88 2.73
C LEU A 140 -7.48 -2.94 3.93
N SER A 141 -7.75 -3.52 5.11
CA SER A 141 -7.99 -2.75 6.34
C SER A 141 -6.83 -1.79 6.63
N LEU A 142 -7.13 -0.50 6.71
CA LEU A 142 -6.15 0.52 7.07
C LEU A 142 -5.77 0.42 8.56
N ASP A 143 -6.75 0.22 9.44
CA ASP A 143 -6.53 0.11 10.89
C ASP A 143 -5.57 -1.03 11.23
N GLN A 144 -5.74 -2.19 10.57
CA GLN A 144 -4.86 -3.33 10.78
C GLN A 144 -3.43 -3.06 10.29
N ARG A 145 -3.28 -2.35 9.17
CA ARG A 145 -1.97 -1.96 8.65
C ARG A 145 -1.29 -0.92 9.53
N LEU A 146 -2.04 0.06 10.03
CA LEU A 146 -1.55 1.08 10.97
C LEU A 146 -1.07 0.46 12.29
N ALA A 147 -1.73 -0.58 12.77
CA ALA A 147 -1.35 -1.25 14.01
C ALA A 147 0.06 -1.89 13.95
N VAL A 148 0.52 -2.28 12.76
CA VAL A 148 1.82 -2.95 12.54
C VAL A 148 2.88 -1.97 12.02
N TRP A 149 2.46 -0.82 11.50
CA TRP A 149 3.34 0.12 10.80
C TRP A 149 4.05 1.08 11.75
N ASP A 150 5.39 1.09 11.70
CA ASP A 150 6.25 1.89 12.60
C ASP A 150 6.79 3.21 11.97
N SER A 151 6.42 3.54 10.72
CA SER A 151 6.93 4.75 10.05
C SER A 151 5.93 5.90 10.05
N CYS A 152 6.41 7.13 10.26
CA CYS A 152 5.54 8.29 10.51
C CYS A 152 5.37 9.24 9.32
N LEU A 153 6.03 9.02 8.18
CA LEU A 153 6.02 9.95 7.04
C LEU A 153 5.55 9.28 5.75
N PHE A 154 4.43 9.76 5.23
CA PHE A 154 3.87 9.34 3.94
C PHE A 154 4.18 10.40 2.89
N GLU A 155 5.06 10.03 1.98
CA GLU A 155 5.48 10.81 0.82
C GLU A 155 5.84 9.81 -0.27
N ALA A 156 5.51 10.13 -1.52
CA ALA A 156 5.85 9.28 -2.64
C ALA A 156 7.33 8.83 -2.60
N PRO A 157 7.61 7.53 -2.80
CA PRO A 157 6.66 6.53 -3.24
C PRO A 157 5.86 5.88 -2.09
N ILE A 158 6.18 6.10 -0.81
CA ILE A 158 5.44 5.50 0.30
C ILE A 158 4.21 6.36 0.65
N THR A 159 3.09 6.10 0.00
CA THR A 159 1.86 6.90 0.12
C THR A 159 0.99 6.53 1.33
N GLY A 160 1.40 5.53 2.10
CA GLY A 160 0.64 5.04 3.26
C GLY A 160 1.26 3.79 3.89
N PRO A 161 0.66 3.28 4.98
CA PRO A 161 1.11 2.04 5.62
C PRO A 161 1.06 0.87 4.65
N TYR A 162 2.20 0.28 4.30
CA TYR A 162 2.28 -0.78 3.29
C TYR A 162 1.70 -0.39 1.93
N GLN A 163 1.84 0.89 1.55
CA GLN A 163 1.41 1.42 0.26
C GLN A 163 2.59 2.01 -0.50
N ILE A 164 2.74 1.64 -1.76
CA ILE A 164 3.79 2.17 -2.64
C ILE A 164 3.23 2.62 -3.99
N ALA A 165 3.46 3.88 -4.33
CA ALA A 165 3.10 4.49 -5.61
C ALA A 165 4.07 4.06 -6.70
N ILE A 166 3.53 3.54 -7.80
CA ILE A 166 4.25 3.15 -9.00
C ILE A 166 3.89 4.11 -10.13
N PRO A 167 4.87 4.76 -10.79
CA PRO A 167 4.60 5.68 -11.89
C PRO A 167 3.76 5.05 -12.99
N ALA A 168 2.82 5.82 -13.56
CA ALA A 168 1.90 5.33 -14.59
C ALA A 168 2.56 4.86 -15.90
N TRP A 169 3.84 5.17 -16.12
CA TRP A 169 4.59 4.67 -17.28
C TRP A 169 5.04 3.21 -17.12
N VAL A 170 5.08 2.69 -15.90
CA VAL A 170 5.41 1.28 -15.62
C VAL A 170 4.24 0.41 -16.09
N ASP A 171 4.56 -0.64 -16.83
CA ASP A 171 3.59 -1.53 -17.46
C ASP A 171 2.96 -2.51 -16.46
N LEU A 172 2.12 -2.00 -15.57
CA LEU A 172 1.48 -2.80 -14.54
C LEU A 172 0.50 -3.84 -15.09
N ASP A 173 -0.04 -3.63 -16.28
CA ASP A 173 -0.87 -4.62 -16.97
C ASP A 173 -0.09 -5.90 -17.24
N ASN A 174 1.17 -5.83 -17.67
CA ASN A 174 1.99 -7.02 -17.86
C ASN A 174 2.73 -7.46 -16.59
N LEU A 175 3.03 -6.53 -15.69
CA LEU A 175 3.89 -6.77 -14.54
C LEU A 175 3.15 -7.22 -13.27
N VAL A 176 1.89 -6.82 -13.09
CA VAL A 176 1.11 -7.12 -11.87
C VAL A 176 -0.24 -7.77 -12.18
N PHE A 177 -0.98 -7.28 -13.18
CA PHE A 177 -2.33 -7.76 -13.44
C PHE A 177 -2.34 -9.00 -14.32
N GLY A 178 -1.63 -8.95 -15.44
CA GLY A 178 -1.73 -9.90 -16.53
C GLY A 178 -3.11 -9.90 -17.20
N ASP A 179 -3.27 -10.73 -18.22
CA ASP A 179 -4.55 -10.94 -18.90
C ASP A 179 -5.68 -11.28 -17.92
N ASN A 180 -6.74 -10.48 -17.90
CA ASN A 180 -7.89 -10.66 -16.99
C ASN A 180 -7.54 -10.70 -15.50
N ASP A 181 -6.49 -10.00 -15.08
CA ASP A 181 -6.01 -9.95 -13.68
C ASP A 181 -5.51 -11.30 -13.15
N HIS A 182 -5.20 -12.26 -14.03
CA HIS A 182 -4.83 -13.61 -13.63
C HIS A 182 -3.57 -13.63 -12.75
N LEU A 183 -2.63 -12.71 -12.94
CA LEU A 183 -1.41 -12.64 -12.11
C LEU A 183 -1.75 -12.18 -10.70
N LEU A 184 -2.61 -11.17 -10.55
CA LEU A 184 -3.04 -10.68 -9.25
C LEU A 184 -3.88 -11.73 -8.49
N ASP A 185 -4.76 -12.43 -9.20
CA ASP A 185 -5.52 -13.55 -8.64
C ASP A 185 -4.58 -14.66 -8.13
N MET A 186 -3.61 -15.03 -8.94
CA MET A 186 -2.64 -16.08 -8.63
C MET A 186 -1.72 -15.68 -7.47
N ILE A 187 -1.35 -14.41 -7.37
CA ILE A 187 -0.64 -13.85 -6.20
C ILE A 187 -1.44 -14.11 -4.93
N ASN A 188 -2.70 -13.66 -4.92
CA ASN A 188 -3.56 -13.69 -3.73
C ASN A 188 -4.06 -15.09 -3.35
N ASN A 189 -4.23 -15.99 -4.32
CA ASN A 189 -4.79 -17.32 -4.08
C ASN A 189 -3.73 -18.41 -3.90
N ASP A 190 -2.58 -18.33 -4.58
CA ASP A 190 -1.64 -19.46 -4.70
C ASP A 190 -0.24 -19.16 -4.13
N ILE A 191 0.19 -17.90 -4.17
CA ILE A 191 1.59 -17.55 -3.90
C ILE A 191 1.77 -17.09 -2.46
N ILE A 192 1.07 -16.03 -2.04
CA ILE A 192 1.22 -15.44 -0.71
C ILE A 192 0.41 -16.20 0.35
N PRO A 193 0.72 -16.03 1.65
CA PRO A 193 -0.07 -16.64 2.72
C PRO A 193 -1.56 -16.24 2.65
N PRO A 194 -2.52 -17.16 2.92
CA PRO A 194 -3.96 -16.91 2.78
C PRO A 194 -4.53 -15.77 3.64
N HIS A 195 -3.78 -15.33 4.65
CA HIS A 195 -4.17 -14.23 5.52
C HIS A 195 -3.69 -12.87 5.04
N LEU A 196 -2.86 -12.82 4.00
CA LEU A 196 -2.39 -11.60 3.34
C LEU A 196 -3.08 -11.43 2.00
N ALA A 197 -3.04 -10.20 1.51
CA ALA A 197 -3.51 -9.83 0.20
C ALA A 197 -2.66 -8.68 -0.35
N ILE A 198 -2.49 -8.69 -1.67
CA ILE A 198 -2.05 -7.55 -2.45
C ILE A 198 -3.26 -6.98 -3.19
N SER A 199 -3.40 -5.68 -3.11
CA SER A 199 -4.38 -4.91 -3.85
C SER A 199 -3.70 -3.69 -4.47
N TRP A 200 -4.49 -2.85 -5.12
CA TRP A 200 -4.04 -1.63 -5.74
C TRP A 200 -5.12 -0.57 -5.61
N HIS A 201 -4.77 0.69 -5.81
CA HIS A 201 -5.72 1.75 -6.10
C HIS A 201 -5.06 2.76 -7.03
N ASN A 202 -5.87 3.53 -7.73
CA ASN A 202 -5.40 4.54 -8.66
C ASN A 202 -6.05 5.85 -8.25
N ASP A 203 -5.48 6.43 -7.19
CA ASP A 203 -5.94 7.68 -6.60
C ASP A 203 -5.47 8.87 -7.46
N ASP A 204 -4.33 8.80 -8.14
CA ASP A 204 -3.75 9.87 -8.97
C ASP A 204 -3.48 9.37 -10.40
N ASN A 205 -3.87 10.13 -11.42
CA ASN A 205 -3.56 9.84 -12.82
C ASN A 205 -2.05 9.66 -13.10
N SER A 206 -1.18 10.11 -12.18
CA SER A 206 0.28 10.07 -12.30
C SER A 206 0.90 8.75 -11.79
N TYR A 207 0.24 8.02 -10.88
CA TYR A 207 0.76 6.78 -10.31
C TYR A 207 -0.35 5.84 -9.79
N ILE A 208 -0.07 4.55 -9.89
CA ILE A 208 -0.91 3.48 -9.31
C ILE A 208 -0.26 3.06 -8.01
N THR A 209 -1.02 2.99 -6.93
CA THR A 209 -0.50 2.56 -5.64
C THR A 209 -0.78 1.09 -5.43
N LEU A 210 0.27 0.29 -5.22
CA LEU A 210 0.14 -1.08 -4.70
C LEU A 210 0.01 -1.05 -3.18
N VAL A 211 -0.84 -1.92 -2.66
CA VAL A 211 -1.13 -2.04 -1.22
C VAL A 211 -0.96 -3.50 -0.79
N ALA A 212 -0.16 -3.73 0.24
CA ALA A 212 -0.10 -5.02 0.93
C ALA A 212 -0.81 -4.92 2.28
N GLY A 213 -1.49 -5.98 2.69
CA GLY A 213 -2.21 -5.98 3.97
C GLY A 213 -2.84 -7.33 4.28
N PHE A 214 -3.65 -7.35 5.34
CA PHE A 214 -4.39 -8.54 5.72
C PHE A 214 -5.61 -8.74 4.80
N HIS A 215 -5.84 -9.98 4.42
CA HIS A 215 -7.00 -10.35 3.62
C HIS A 215 -8.29 -10.08 4.44
N PRO A 216 -9.32 -9.42 3.88
CA PRO A 216 -10.52 -9.02 4.64
C PRO A 216 -11.31 -10.20 5.23
N ALA A 217 -11.23 -11.37 4.59
CA ALA A 217 -11.85 -12.60 5.08
C ALA A 217 -11.01 -13.34 6.15
N SER A 218 -9.81 -12.85 6.45
CA SER A 218 -8.95 -13.48 7.47
C SER A 218 -9.41 -13.06 8.87
N CYS A 219 -9.51 -14.02 9.79
CA CYS A 219 -9.85 -13.78 11.18
C CYS A 219 -8.60 -13.68 12.07
N ILE A 220 -7.51 -13.10 11.55
CA ILE A 220 -6.25 -13.00 12.28
C ILE A 220 -6.32 -11.89 13.32
N SER A 221 -5.91 -12.21 14.55
CA SER A 221 -5.71 -11.22 15.61
C SER A 221 -4.51 -10.35 15.30
N LEU A 222 -4.61 -9.05 15.56
CA LEU A 222 -3.51 -8.12 15.39
C LEU A 222 -2.33 -8.41 16.33
N ASP A 223 -2.55 -9.13 17.43
CA ASP A 223 -1.48 -9.52 18.36
C ASP A 223 -0.66 -10.73 17.86
N ASN A 224 -0.97 -11.25 16.67
CA ASN A 224 -0.23 -12.39 16.10
C ASN A 224 1.07 -11.92 15.44
N GLU A 225 2.18 -12.03 16.17
CA GLU A 225 3.54 -11.70 15.69
C GLU A 225 3.88 -12.38 14.37
N GLU A 226 3.52 -13.66 14.17
CA GLU A 226 3.81 -14.40 12.92
C GLU A 226 3.12 -13.76 11.70
N ALA A 227 1.89 -13.26 11.90
CA ALA A 227 1.14 -12.61 10.84
C ALA A 227 1.68 -11.21 10.54
N GLN A 228 2.16 -10.50 11.56
CA GLN A 228 2.87 -9.23 11.39
C GLN A 228 4.20 -9.43 10.63
N ASP A 229 4.98 -10.43 11.02
CA ASP A 229 6.24 -10.80 10.36
C ASP A 229 6.00 -11.20 8.90
N SER A 230 4.92 -11.94 8.63
CA SER A 230 4.53 -12.30 7.27
C SER A 230 4.20 -11.07 6.42
N LEU A 231 3.46 -10.09 6.97
CA LEU A 231 3.15 -8.84 6.28
C LEU A 231 4.42 -8.00 6.03
N ASN A 232 5.29 -7.91 7.03
CA ASN A 232 6.58 -7.22 6.93
C ASN A 232 7.49 -7.85 5.88
N TYR A 233 7.58 -9.18 5.85
CA TYR A 233 8.33 -9.90 4.82
C TYR A 233 7.77 -9.63 3.43
N LEU A 234 6.44 -9.78 3.25
CA LEU A 234 5.78 -9.50 1.97
C LEU A 234 6.05 -8.07 1.50
N TRP A 235 5.99 -7.11 2.42
CA TRP A 235 6.27 -5.72 2.15
C TRP A 235 7.70 -5.46 1.67
N GLY A 236 8.69 -6.02 2.38
CA GLY A 236 10.09 -5.93 1.95
C GLY A 236 10.32 -6.50 0.56
N VAL A 237 9.67 -7.63 0.26
CA VAL A 237 9.71 -8.26 -1.07
C VAL A 237 9.09 -7.36 -2.15
N ILE A 238 7.93 -6.75 -1.88
CA ILE A 238 7.27 -5.80 -2.80
C ILE A 238 8.17 -4.58 -3.03
N LEU A 239 8.81 -4.03 -2.00
CA LEU A 239 9.70 -2.88 -2.16
C LEU A 239 10.87 -3.19 -3.09
N ILE A 240 11.53 -4.34 -2.93
CA ILE A 240 12.63 -4.76 -3.80
C ILE A 240 12.14 -4.90 -5.25
N TRP A 241 10.97 -5.51 -5.44
CA TRP A 241 10.39 -5.66 -6.76
C TRP A 241 10.05 -4.32 -7.42
N VAL A 242 9.43 -3.39 -6.67
CA VAL A 242 9.08 -2.06 -7.19
C VAL A 242 10.34 -1.26 -7.55
N ILE A 243 11.40 -1.34 -6.75
CA ILE A 243 12.70 -0.75 -7.10
C ILE A 243 13.18 -1.31 -8.44
N GLY A 244 13.14 -2.62 -8.64
CA GLY A 244 13.47 -3.24 -9.93
C GLY A 244 12.62 -2.70 -11.08
N ALA A 245 11.30 -2.62 -10.88
CA ALA A 245 10.37 -2.08 -11.88
C ALA A 245 10.66 -0.62 -12.24
N TYR A 246 11.07 0.22 -11.28
CA TYR A 246 11.54 1.59 -11.55
C TYR A 246 12.75 1.62 -12.47
N HIS A 247 13.64 0.65 -12.36
CA HIS A 247 14.82 0.50 -13.22
C HIS A 247 14.52 -0.26 -14.52
N GLY A 248 13.25 -0.52 -14.83
CA GLY A 248 12.82 -1.18 -16.06
C GLY A 248 13.08 -2.69 -16.07
N GLU A 249 13.16 -3.34 -14.91
CA GLU A 249 13.09 -4.81 -14.82
C GLU A 249 11.72 -5.29 -15.30
N THR A 250 11.67 -6.49 -15.89
CA THR A 250 10.49 -7.02 -16.57
C THR A 250 9.85 -8.22 -15.88
N MET A 251 10.47 -8.70 -14.80
CA MET A 251 9.94 -9.82 -14.04
C MET A 251 8.60 -9.42 -13.39
N THR A 252 7.56 -10.20 -13.65
CA THR A 252 6.24 -9.97 -13.02
C THR A 252 6.34 -10.12 -11.50
N LEU A 253 5.50 -9.38 -10.76
CA LEU A 253 5.41 -9.49 -9.31
C LEU A 253 5.10 -10.93 -8.87
N ALA A 254 4.25 -11.63 -9.62
CA ALA A 254 3.91 -13.02 -9.33
C ALA A 254 5.12 -13.96 -9.46
N THR A 255 5.91 -13.84 -10.53
CA THR A 255 7.15 -14.60 -10.69
C THR A 255 8.14 -14.25 -9.59
N PHE A 256 8.31 -12.97 -9.28
CA PHE A 256 9.23 -12.52 -8.24
C PHE A 256 8.86 -13.08 -6.86
N LEU A 257 7.57 -13.04 -6.49
CA LEU A 257 7.08 -13.61 -5.24
C LEU A 257 7.29 -15.13 -5.18
N ARG A 258 7.12 -15.86 -6.28
CA ARG A 258 7.45 -17.30 -6.32
C ARG A 258 8.93 -17.56 -6.10
N VAL A 259 9.80 -16.77 -6.73
CA VAL A 259 11.25 -16.86 -6.51
C VAL A 259 11.58 -16.65 -5.03
N ARG A 260 10.96 -15.65 -4.38
CA ARG A 260 11.17 -15.38 -2.95
C ARG A 260 10.59 -16.45 -2.04
N LYS A 261 9.47 -17.06 -2.40
CA LYS A 261 8.91 -18.22 -1.70
C LYS A 261 9.84 -19.44 -1.80
N ALA A 262 10.34 -19.73 -3.00
CA ALA A 262 11.21 -20.87 -3.26
C ALA A 262 12.61 -20.69 -2.66
N VAL A 263 13.12 -19.47 -2.69
CA VAL A 263 14.44 -19.10 -2.18
C VAL A 263 14.27 -17.90 -1.25
N PRO A 264 13.84 -18.14 0.00
CA PRO A 264 13.73 -17.11 1.00
C PRO A 264 15.10 -16.45 1.16
N SER A 265 15.22 -15.25 0.62
CA SER A 265 16.37 -14.42 0.92
C SER A 265 16.23 -14.00 2.36
N TRP A 266 17.35 -13.99 3.06
CA TRP A 266 17.53 -13.16 4.22
C TRP A 266 17.38 -11.70 3.75
N VAL A 267 16.14 -11.24 3.55
CA VAL A 267 15.79 -9.88 3.96
C VAL A 267 16.01 -9.94 5.47
N SER A 268 17.29 -9.87 5.85
CA SER A 268 17.72 -10.27 7.17
C SER A 268 17.03 -9.32 8.14
N SER A 269 16.88 -9.75 9.38
CA SER A 269 16.62 -8.84 10.48
C SER A 269 17.62 -7.67 10.59
N SER A 270 18.65 -7.58 9.71
CA SER A 270 19.62 -6.49 9.64
C SER A 270 19.36 -5.44 8.55
N CYS A 271 18.54 -5.71 7.52
CA CYS A 271 18.06 -4.63 6.64
C CYS A 271 16.79 -4.08 7.28
N CYS A 272 16.93 -2.99 8.03
CA CYS A 272 15.78 -2.30 8.59
C CYS A 272 14.86 -1.87 7.44
N HIS A 273 13.54 -2.02 7.61
CA HIS A 273 12.55 -1.56 6.62
C HIS A 273 12.79 -0.11 6.18
N SER A 274 13.38 0.70 7.06
CA SER A 274 13.84 2.06 6.74
C SER A 274 14.82 2.12 5.58
N ASP A 275 15.75 1.18 5.44
CA ASP A 275 16.75 1.17 4.37
C ASP A 275 16.09 0.88 3.03
N LEU A 276 15.22 -0.13 2.97
CA LEU A 276 14.45 -0.42 1.75
C LEU A 276 13.51 0.72 1.37
N ILE A 277 12.87 1.36 2.35
CA ILE A 277 12.05 2.55 2.11
C ILE A 277 12.91 3.71 1.57
N SER A 278 14.13 3.90 2.10
CA SER A 278 15.07 4.90 1.58
C SER A 278 15.47 4.60 0.13
N CYS A 279 15.83 3.35 -0.17
CA CYS A 279 16.16 2.94 -1.53
C CYS A 279 14.97 3.14 -2.49
N ALA A 280 13.75 2.79 -2.07
CA ALA A 280 12.55 3.02 -2.87
C ALA A 280 12.34 4.52 -3.14
N LYS A 281 12.54 5.38 -2.13
CA LYS A 281 12.50 6.85 -2.28
C LYS A 281 13.55 7.36 -3.26
N ASP A 282 14.79 6.92 -3.11
CA ASP A 282 15.88 7.34 -3.97
C ASP A 282 15.66 6.92 -5.43
N SER A 283 15.24 5.67 -5.66
CA SER A 283 14.92 5.18 -7.00
C SER A 283 13.70 5.88 -7.60
N PHE A 284 12.64 6.12 -6.82
CA PHE A 284 11.48 6.89 -7.30
C PHE A 284 11.89 8.32 -7.69
N ASN A 285 12.66 9.01 -6.86
CA ASN A 285 13.16 10.35 -7.15
C ASN A 285 14.07 10.37 -8.38
N ALA A 286 14.90 9.34 -8.57
CA ALA A 286 15.72 9.20 -9.77
C ALA A 286 14.87 9.06 -11.03
N VAL A 287 13.82 8.23 -10.99
CA VAL A 287 12.84 8.09 -12.08
C VAL A 287 12.15 9.40 -12.39
N GLN A 288 11.67 10.12 -11.36
CA GLN A 288 10.97 11.40 -11.57
C GLN A 288 11.87 12.47 -12.24
N ARG A 289 13.19 12.43 -12.00
CA ARG A 289 14.14 13.36 -12.62
C ARG A 289 14.40 13.05 -14.10
N ASP A 290 14.23 11.81 -14.54
CA ASP A 290 14.50 11.38 -15.92
C ASP A 290 13.51 10.30 -16.41
N ILE A 291 12.22 10.65 -16.42
CA ILE A 291 11.16 9.70 -16.81
C ILE A 291 11.41 9.10 -18.20
N LEU A 292 11.92 9.91 -19.14
CA LEU A 292 12.16 9.46 -20.51
C LEU A 292 13.32 8.47 -20.59
N GLY A 293 14.43 8.70 -19.88
CA GLY A 293 15.55 7.78 -19.83
C GLY A 293 15.18 6.42 -19.22
N TYR A 294 14.44 6.43 -18.11
CA TYR A 294 13.97 5.19 -17.47
C TYR A 294 12.95 4.43 -18.31
N LYS A 295 12.04 5.15 -19.00
CA LYS A 295 11.09 4.53 -19.94
C LYS A 295 11.80 3.89 -21.14
N GLU A 296 12.83 4.55 -21.66
CA GLU A 296 13.64 4.00 -22.74
C GLU A 296 14.43 2.78 -22.28
N GLN A 297 15.05 2.84 -21.10
CA GLN A 297 15.74 1.69 -20.50
C GLN A 297 14.81 0.48 -20.32
N ALA A 298 13.57 0.72 -19.86
CA ALA A 298 12.56 -0.33 -19.72
C ALA A 298 12.19 -0.94 -21.09
N ARG A 299 12.00 -0.11 -22.13
CA ARG A 299 11.75 -0.58 -23.50
C ARG A 299 12.92 -1.43 -24.01
N GLU A 300 14.15 -0.97 -23.84
CA GLU A 300 15.35 -1.72 -24.25
C GLU A 300 15.47 -3.06 -23.53
N ASN A 301 15.13 -3.12 -22.23
CA ASN A 301 15.12 -4.37 -21.46
C ASN A 301 14.06 -5.34 -21.98
N GLN A 302 12.85 -4.85 -22.25
CA GLN A 302 11.78 -5.65 -22.84
C GLN A 302 12.18 -6.21 -24.21
N GLU A 303 12.76 -5.38 -25.08
CA GLU A 303 13.23 -5.80 -26.40
C GLU A 303 14.37 -6.81 -26.32
N PHE A 304 15.32 -6.59 -25.41
CA PHE A 304 16.43 -7.52 -25.20
C PHE A 304 15.92 -8.89 -24.72
N ILE A 305 15.00 -8.91 -23.77
CA ILE A 305 14.37 -10.16 -23.29
C ILE A 305 13.56 -10.82 -24.40
N ALA A 306 12.78 -10.07 -25.16
CA ALA A 306 12.03 -10.60 -26.30
C ALA A 306 12.95 -11.23 -27.35
N HIS A 307 14.10 -10.61 -27.60
CA HIS A 307 15.13 -11.14 -28.51
C HIS A 307 15.77 -12.44 -27.99
N CYS A 308 16.10 -12.52 -26.70
CA CYS A 308 16.71 -13.72 -26.11
C CYS A 308 15.72 -14.86 -25.87
N ARG A 309 14.43 -14.54 -25.69
CA ARG A 309 13.39 -15.50 -25.25
C ARG A 309 13.30 -16.77 -26.08
N PRO A 310 13.24 -16.75 -27.42
CA PRO A 310 13.11 -17.98 -28.20
C PRO A 310 14.28 -18.96 -27.95
N HIS A 311 15.51 -18.47 -27.96
CA HIS A 311 16.70 -19.30 -27.74
C HIS A 311 16.77 -19.84 -26.31
N VAL A 312 16.50 -18.99 -25.29
CA VAL A 312 16.50 -19.45 -23.91
C VAL A 312 15.42 -20.50 -23.68
N LEU A 313 14.21 -20.31 -24.24
CA LEU A 313 13.13 -21.29 -24.15
C LEU A 313 13.50 -22.64 -24.80
N GLU A 314 14.21 -22.63 -25.92
CA GLU A 314 14.72 -23.86 -26.55
C GLU A 314 15.71 -24.60 -25.63
N ILE A 315 16.61 -23.86 -24.97
CA ILE A 315 17.60 -24.47 -24.07
C ILE A 315 16.94 -25.06 -22.83
N ILE A 316 16.02 -24.34 -22.17
CA ILE A 316 15.40 -24.79 -20.91
C ILE A 316 14.39 -25.94 -21.06
N GLN A 317 14.00 -26.27 -22.30
CA GLN A 317 13.23 -27.48 -22.59
C GLN A 317 14.05 -28.77 -22.46
N LYS A 318 15.39 -28.67 -22.45
CA LYS A 318 16.30 -29.79 -22.22
C LYS A 318 16.29 -30.23 -20.75
N PRO A 319 16.78 -31.43 -20.42
CA PRO A 319 17.00 -31.83 -19.03
C PRO A 319 17.80 -30.78 -18.24
N ILE A 320 17.44 -30.57 -16.97
CA ILE A 320 17.94 -29.43 -16.17
C ILE A 320 19.46 -29.29 -16.15
N MET A 321 20.21 -30.40 -16.16
CA MET A 321 21.67 -30.38 -16.20
C MET A 321 22.20 -29.90 -17.55
N GLU A 322 21.66 -30.42 -18.65
CA GLU A 322 22.01 -30.00 -20.01
C GLU A 322 21.65 -28.53 -20.24
N ALA A 323 20.47 -28.10 -19.77
CA ALA A 323 20.01 -26.72 -19.86
C ALA A 323 20.95 -25.75 -19.12
N LYS A 324 21.44 -26.12 -17.92
CA LYS A 324 22.41 -25.30 -17.17
C LYS A 324 23.74 -25.16 -17.92
N ASP A 325 24.28 -26.25 -18.44
CA ASP A 325 25.57 -26.23 -19.14
C ASP A 325 25.50 -25.41 -20.44
N GLU A 326 24.40 -25.56 -21.17
CA GLU A 326 24.19 -24.85 -22.43
C GLU A 326 23.84 -23.37 -22.21
N LEU A 327 23.02 -23.03 -21.20
CA LEU A 327 22.78 -21.63 -20.84
C LEU A 327 24.05 -20.94 -20.34
N THR A 328 24.87 -21.65 -19.56
CA THR A 328 26.18 -21.13 -19.14
C THR A 328 27.02 -20.80 -20.37
N SER A 329 27.11 -21.72 -21.32
CA SER A 329 27.81 -21.51 -22.59
C SER A 329 27.24 -20.32 -23.37
N TRP A 330 25.90 -20.22 -23.48
CA TRP A 330 25.20 -19.13 -24.17
C TRP A 330 25.44 -17.76 -23.52
N VAL A 331 25.45 -17.71 -22.18
CA VAL A 331 25.74 -16.51 -21.40
C VAL A 331 27.17 -16.01 -21.68
N PHE A 332 28.16 -16.91 -21.71
CA PHE A 332 29.58 -16.57 -21.92
C PHE A 332 29.97 -16.24 -23.37
N GLN A 333 29.07 -16.38 -24.34
CA GLN A 333 29.34 -16.01 -25.73
C GLN A 333 29.61 -14.50 -25.92
N ASP A 334 29.13 -13.66 -25.01
CA ASP A 334 29.27 -12.21 -25.07
C ASP A 334 29.62 -11.66 -23.69
N ASP A 335 30.92 -11.44 -23.46
CA ASP A 335 31.44 -10.94 -22.18
C ASP A 335 30.94 -9.52 -21.87
N THR A 336 30.59 -8.73 -22.90
CA THR A 336 30.08 -7.36 -22.71
C THR A 336 28.63 -7.33 -22.24
N ALA A 337 27.85 -8.36 -22.58
CA ALA A 337 26.47 -8.54 -22.16
C ALA A 337 26.29 -9.58 -21.05
N LEU A 338 27.39 -10.09 -20.46
CA LEU A 338 27.39 -11.23 -19.55
C LEU A 338 26.35 -11.11 -18.43
N LYS A 339 26.40 -10.01 -17.67
CA LYS A 339 25.47 -9.74 -16.56
C LYS A 339 24.02 -9.74 -17.04
N ARG A 340 23.75 -9.00 -18.13
CA ARG A 340 22.40 -8.88 -18.70
C ARG A 340 21.87 -10.23 -19.19
N ARG A 341 22.71 -11.04 -19.83
CA ARG A 341 22.34 -12.40 -20.29
C ARG A 341 22.04 -13.33 -19.12
N ILE A 342 22.80 -13.26 -18.01
CA ILE A 342 22.50 -14.04 -16.79
C ILE A 342 21.12 -13.66 -16.25
N GLU A 343 20.84 -12.36 -16.10
CA GLU A 343 19.58 -11.84 -15.58
C GLU A 343 18.39 -12.26 -16.46
N VAL A 344 18.53 -12.13 -17.79
CA VAL A 344 17.51 -12.53 -18.75
C VAL A 344 17.28 -14.04 -18.77
N ALA A 345 18.34 -14.85 -18.79
CA ALA A 345 18.21 -16.30 -18.76
C ALA A 345 17.53 -16.77 -17.45
N HIS A 346 17.95 -16.19 -16.32
CA HIS A 346 17.32 -16.43 -15.03
C HIS A 346 15.82 -16.09 -15.09
N GLU A 347 15.47 -14.87 -15.52
CA GLU A 347 14.08 -14.40 -15.57
C GLU A 347 13.19 -15.28 -16.46
N ILE A 348 13.63 -15.60 -17.68
CA ILE A 348 12.87 -16.43 -18.60
C ILE A 348 12.66 -17.82 -18.01
N TRP A 349 13.70 -18.41 -17.41
CA TRP A 349 13.61 -19.75 -16.85
C TRP A 349 12.67 -19.79 -15.65
N VAL A 350 12.82 -18.90 -14.67
CA VAL A 350 11.91 -18.89 -13.50
C VAL A 350 10.47 -18.52 -13.89
N SER A 351 10.26 -17.73 -14.95
CA SER A 351 8.92 -17.42 -15.47
C SER A 351 8.26 -18.60 -16.20
N SER A 352 9.05 -19.58 -16.66
CA SER A 352 8.56 -20.73 -17.42
C SER A 352 8.09 -21.92 -16.55
N THR A 353 8.29 -21.84 -15.24
CA THR A 353 8.02 -22.95 -14.31
C THR A 353 7.35 -22.46 -13.03
N THR A 354 6.51 -23.31 -12.46
CA THR A 354 5.94 -23.13 -11.11
C THR A 354 6.55 -24.11 -10.10
N ASN A 355 7.46 -24.99 -10.54
CA ASN A 355 8.09 -25.98 -9.68
C ASN A 355 9.14 -25.33 -8.79
N GLU A 356 8.90 -25.35 -7.47
CA GLU A 356 9.75 -24.70 -6.48
C GLU A 356 11.20 -25.22 -6.50
N ARG A 357 11.40 -26.53 -6.65
CA ARG A 357 12.74 -27.13 -6.74
C ARG A 357 13.49 -26.67 -7.99
N THR A 358 12.80 -26.59 -9.13
CA THR A 358 13.40 -26.04 -10.35
C THR A 358 13.80 -24.58 -10.13
N ILE A 359 12.94 -23.77 -9.52
CA ILE A 359 13.26 -22.36 -9.21
C ILE A 359 14.50 -22.27 -8.32
N GLN A 360 14.58 -23.05 -7.25
CA GLN A 360 15.76 -23.11 -6.36
C GLN A 360 17.04 -23.43 -7.13
N GLU A 361 16.99 -24.44 -8.00
CA GLU A 361 18.14 -24.85 -8.80
C GLU A 361 18.57 -23.79 -9.83
N VAL A 362 17.62 -23.07 -10.41
CA VAL A 362 17.87 -21.97 -11.37
C VAL A 362 18.47 -20.76 -10.65
N CYS A 363 17.96 -20.40 -9.48
CA CYS A 363 18.53 -19.31 -8.67
C CYS A 363 19.95 -19.65 -8.21
N ALA A 364 20.20 -20.88 -7.74
CA ALA A 364 21.52 -21.34 -7.34
C ALA A 364 22.53 -21.28 -8.51
N TRP A 365 22.08 -21.65 -9.71
CA TRP A 365 22.88 -21.51 -10.94
C TRP A 365 23.17 -20.04 -11.24
N ALA A 366 22.15 -19.19 -11.37
CA ALA A 366 22.31 -17.80 -11.78
C ALA A 366 23.15 -16.97 -10.79
N TRP A 367 23.05 -17.27 -9.49
CA TRP A 367 23.83 -16.57 -8.45
C TRP A 367 25.22 -17.15 -8.23
N GLY A 368 25.46 -18.40 -8.65
CA GLY A 368 26.78 -19.03 -8.64
C GLY A 368 27.68 -18.60 -9.80
N LEU A 369 27.12 -17.99 -10.86
CA LEU A 369 27.89 -17.50 -11.99
C LEU A 369 28.68 -16.22 -11.65
N PRO A 370 29.90 -16.05 -12.20
CA PRO A 370 30.72 -14.87 -11.94
C PRO A 370 30.04 -13.61 -12.48
N ARG A 371 29.78 -12.65 -11.58
CA ARG A 371 29.41 -11.29 -11.94
C ARG A 371 30.70 -10.49 -11.98
N LYS A 372 31.29 -10.26 -13.15
CA LYS A 372 32.41 -9.30 -13.25
C LYS A 372 31.89 -7.94 -12.78
N GLY A 373 32.51 -7.39 -11.73
CA GLY A 373 32.26 -6.03 -11.28
C GLY A 373 32.67 -5.06 -12.37
N ILE A 374 31.77 -4.14 -12.71
CA ILE A 374 32.09 -2.93 -13.48
C ILE A 374 32.88 -2.01 -12.55
#